data_AF-A0A2D5WLC9-F1
#
_entry.id   AF-A0A2D5WLC9-F1
#
_cell.length_a   1.000
_cell.length_b   1.000
_cell.length_c   1.000
_cell.angle_alpha   90.00
_cell.angle_beta   90.00
_cell.angle_gamma   90.00
#
_symmetry.space_group_name_H-M   'P 1'
#
loop_
_entity.id
_entity.type
_entity.pdbx_description
1 polymer ?
#
loop_
_entity_poly.entity_id
_entity_poly.type
_entity_poly.pdbx_seq_one_letter_code
_entity_poly.pdbx_strand_id
1 'polypeptide(L)'
;MANLKTFSNNVFSRLLTFTLIASFLFFLFDTYQESYDKYKALQNSLEDRQEEVILIQKQIDEWNSQIADLDDPEKAELILRKRGYGVPGEVLYRFEVPEPVTPIEETIKSERSKSLLEEVIDFVVGRAGE
;
A
#
# COMPACT_ATOMS: atom_id res chain seq x y z
N MET A 1 -68.16 47.22 -7.93
CA MET A 1 -66.87 46.94 -8.60
C MET A 1 -65.67 46.95 -7.65
N ALA A 2 -65.58 47.88 -6.68
CA ALA A 2 -64.44 47.95 -5.75
C ALA A 2 -64.23 46.67 -4.90
N ASN A 3 -65.29 46.11 -4.31
CA ASN A 3 -65.21 44.91 -3.46
C ASN A 3 -64.75 43.63 -4.21
N LEU A 4 -65.05 43.53 -5.51
CA LEU A 4 -64.64 42.40 -6.34
C LEU A 4 -63.12 42.44 -6.61
N LYS A 5 -62.58 43.65 -6.78
CA LYS A 5 -61.15 43.89 -7.02
C LYS A 5 -60.30 43.63 -5.77
N THR A 6 -60.78 44.02 -4.59
CA THR A 6 -60.13 43.70 -3.31
C THR A 6 -60.20 42.21 -2.97
N PHE A 7 -61.33 41.55 -3.24
CA PHE A 7 -61.46 40.10 -3.06
C PHE A 7 -60.49 39.32 -3.97
N SER A 8 -60.45 39.67 -5.26
CA SER A 8 -59.54 39.07 -6.24
C SER A 8 -58.06 39.25 -5.86
N ASN A 9 -57.65 40.45 -5.43
CA ASN A 9 -56.26 40.69 -5.01
C ASN A 9 -55.88 39.91 -3.76
N ASN A 10 -56.82 39.70 -2.82
CA ASN A 10 -56.56 38.96 -1.59
C ASN A 10 -56.42 37.45 -1.86
N VAL A 11 -57.27 36.90 -2.74
CA VAL A 11 -57.17 35.51 -3.21
C VAL A 11 -55.85 35.29 -3.97
N PHE A 12 -55.50 36.20 -4.88
CA PHE A 12 -54.25 36.12 -5.64
C PHE A 12 -53.02 36.20 -4.73
N SER A 13 -53.01 37.13 -3.77
CA SER A 13 -51.91 37.25 -2.79
C SER A 13 -51.75 35.98 -1.95
N ARG A 14 -52.86 35.38 -1.49
CA ARG A 14 -52.82 34.11 -0.74
C ARG A 14 -52.32 32.96 -1.60
N LEU A 15 -52.77 32.86 -2.85
CA LEU A 15 -52.31 31.86 -3.80
C LEU A 15 -50.80 31.99 -4.05
N LEU A 16 -50.33 33.23 -4.27
CA LEU A 16 -48.91 33.53 -4.46
C LEU A 16 -48.08 33.12 -3.23
N THR A 17 -48.54 33.44 -2.02
CA THR A 17 -47.84 33.01 -0.79
C THR A 17 -47.80 31.49 -0.67
N PHE A 18 -48.89 30.79 -1.01
CA PHE A 18 -48.92 29.33 -1.01
C PHE A 18 -47.96 28.74 -2.03
N THR A 19 -47.91 29.27 -3.25
CA THR A 19 -46.96 28.80 -4.27
C THR A 19 -45.51 29.05 -3.86
N LEU A 20 -45.20 30.18 -3.23
CA LEU A 20 -43.86 30.47 -2.72
C LEU A 20 -43.44 29.50 -1.62
N ILE A 21 -44.33 29.23 -0.67
CA ILE A 21 -44.08 28.27 0.41
C ILE A 21 -43.91 26.86 -0.17
N ALA A 22 -44.76 26.45 -1.12
CA ALA A 22 -44.67 25.15 -1.76
C ALA A 22 -43.35 24.98 -2.53
N SER A 23 -42.93 25.98 -3.30
CA SER A 23 -41.65 25.97 -4.01
C SER A 23 -40.46 25.92 -3.06
N PHE A 24 -40.52 26.65 -1.95
CA PHE A 24 -39.46 26.61 -0.94
C PHE A 24 -39.37 25.25 -0.24
N LEU A 25 -40.51 24.66 0.12
CA LEU A 25 -40.56 23.31 0.70
C LEU A 25 -40.07 22.25 -0.28
N PHE A 26 -40.42 22.36 -1.56
CA PHE A 26 -39.93 21.47 -2.61
C PHE A 26 -38.40 21.53 -2.71
N PHE A 27 -37.83 22.72 -2.75
CA PHE A 27 -36.38 22.91 -2.82
C PHE A 27 -35.65 22.35 -1.57
N LEU A 28 -36.22 22.57 -0.38
CA LEU A 28 -35.67 22.00 0.86
C LEU A 28 -35.70 20.47 0.85
N PHE A 29 -36.79 19.88 0.36
CA PHE A 29 -36.93 18.43 0.30
C PHE A 29 -35.96 17.82 -0.70
N ASP A 30 -35.80 18.43 -1.88
CA ASP A 30 -34.85 18.00 -2.91
C ASP A 30 -33.40 18.05 -2.39
N THR A 31 -33.04 19.17 -1.74
CA THR A 31 -31.71 19.34 -1.11
C THR A 31 -31.49 18.32 0.02
N TYR A 32 -32.51 18.06 0.83
CA TYR A 32 -32.43 17.09 1.94
C TYR A 32 -32.25 15.67 1.41
N GLN A 33 -32.99 15.29 0.38
CA GLN A 33 -32.89 13.98 -0.24
C GLN A 33 -31.50 13.75 -0.85
N GLU A 34 -30.98 14.72 -1.60
CA GLU A 34 -29.63 14.65 -2.16
C GLU A 34 -28.57 14.52 -1.05
N SER A 35 -28.69 15.29 0.02
CA SER A 35 -27.77 15.22 1.16
C SER A 35 -27.85 13.88 1.90
N TYR A 36 -29.04 13.32 2.03
CA TYR A 36 -29.26 12.02 2.67
C TYR A 36 -28.66 10.88 1.84
N ASP A 37 -28.88 10.90 0.52
CA ASP A 37 -28.33 9.89 -0.39
C ASP A 37 -26.79 9.93 -0.39
N LYS A 38 -26.20 11.12 -0.39
CA LYS A 38 -24.74 11.31 -0.23
C LYS A 38 -24.22 10.79 1.10
N TYR A 39 -24.93 11.07 2.19
CA TYR A 39 -24.56 10.55 3.51
C TYR A 39 -24.59 9.02 3.54
N LYS A 40 -25.65 8.41 3.01
CA LYS A 40 -25.80 6.95 2.96
C LYS A 40 -24.73 6.29 2.08
N ALA A 41 -24.41 6.90 0.93
CA ALA A 41 -23.33 6.42 0.08
C ALA A 41 -21.97 6.48 0.79
N LEU A 42 -21.71 7.57 1.53
CA LEU A 42 -20.49 7.69 2.34
C LEU A 42 -20.46 6.63 3.45
N GLN A 43 -21.57 6.42 4.15
CA GLN A 43 -21.68 5.41 5.20
C GLN A 43 -21.36 4.00 4.67
N ASN A 44 -21.97 3.61 3.55
CA ASN A 44 -21.69 2.32 2.91
C ASN A 44 -20.22 2.21 2.49
N SER A 45 -19.66 3.26 1.89
CA SER A 45 -18.24 3.26 1.50
C SER A 45 -17.29 3.12 2.70
N LEU A 46 -17.66 3.67 3.86
CA LEU A 46 -16.87 3.51 5.09
C LEU A 46 -16.96 2.09 5.63
N GLU A 47 -18.15 1.48 5.58
CA GLU A 47 -18.36 0.08 5.98
C GLU A 47 -17.54 -0.87 5.09
N ASP A 48 -17.63 -0.72 3.76
CA ASP A 48 -16.85 -1.52 2.80
C ASP A 48 -15.34 -1.40 3.06
N ARG A 49 -14.84 -0.18 3.30
CA ARG A 49 -13.42 0.06 3.62
C ARG A 49 -13.02 -0.56 4.96
N GLN A 50 -13.91 -0.55 5.94
CA GLN A 50 -13.63 -1.15 7.24
C GLN A 50 -13.55 -2.68 7.11
N GLU A 51 -14.43 -3.30 6.33
CA GLU A 51 -14.35 -4.72 5.99
C GLU A 51 -13.05 -5.06 5.25
N GLU A 52 -12.65 -4.23 4.28
CA GLU A 52 -11.39 -4.40 3.55
C GLU A 52 -10.18 -4.33 4.48
N VAL A 53 -10.15 -3.37 5.41
CA VAL A 53 -9.07 -3.26 6.42
C VAL A 53 -9.00 -4.52 7.29
N ILE A 54 -10.14 -5.06 7.73
CA ILE A 54 -10.19 -6.29 8.54
C ILE A 54 -9.65 -7.48 7.72
N LEU A 55 -10.03 -7.59 6.45
CA LEU A 55 -9.56 -8.64 5.55
C LEU A 55 -8.04 -8.57 5.35
N ILE A 56 -7.52 -7.37 5.08
CA ILE A 56 -6.08 -7.15 4.90
C ILE A 56 -5.33 -7.48 6.20
N GLN A 57 -5.83 -7.05 7.35
CA GLN A 57 -5.20 -7.37 8.64
C GLN A 57 -5.14 -8.88 8.86
N LYS A 58 -6.23 -9.60 8.57
CA LYS A 58 -6.26 -11.06 8.65
C LYS A 58 -5.24 -11.72 7.71
N GLN A 59 -5.08 -11.20 6.49
CA GLN A 59 -4.08 -11.69 5.54
C GLN A 59 -2.65 -11.43 6.03
N ILE A 60 -2.39 -10.26 6.61
CA ILE A 60 -1.09 -9.91 7.22
C ILE A 60 -0.78 -10.88 8.36
N ASP A 61 -1.75 -11.13 9.26
CA ASP A 61 -1.55 -12.04 10.39
C ASP A 61 -1.27 -13.47 9.92
N GLU A 62 -1.99 -13.93 8.89
CA GLU A 62 -1.75 -15.24 8.27
C GLU A 62 -0.35 -15.33 7.65
N TRP A 63 0.08 -14.31 6.90
CA TRP A 63 1.41 -14.27 6.31
C TRP A 63 2.51 -14.20 7.37
N ASN A 64 2.32 -13.43 8.44
CA ASN A 64 3.26 -13.38 9.55
C ASN A 64 3.42 -14.74 10.23
N SER A 65 2.31 -15.48 10.40
CA SER A 65 2.37 -16.87 10.90
C SER A 65 3.12 -17.78 9.92
N GLN A 66 2.86 -17.68 8.62
CA GLN A 66 3.57 -18.46 7.61
C GLN A 66 5.07 -18.13 7.60
N ILE A 67 5.45 -16.86 7.76
CA ILE A 67 6.85 -16.43 7.82
C ILE A 67 7.53 -17.02 9.06
N ALA A 68 6.88 -16.99 10.23
CA ALA A 68 7.42 -17.62 11.44
C ALA A 68 7.61 -19.14 11.27
N ASP A 69 6.74 -19.79 10.49
CA ASP A 69 6.84 -21.21 10.18
C ASP A 69 7.91 -21.53 9.10
N LEU A 70 8.49 -20.53 8.39
CA LEU A 70 9.54 -20.77 7.40
C LEU A 70 10.87 -21.21 8.01
N ASP A 71 11.12 -20.92 9.30
CA ASP A 71 12.31 -21.37 10.01
C ASP A 71 12.31 -22.89 10.23
N ASP A 72 11.12 -23.52 10.21
CA ASP A 72 10.95 -24.96 10.31
C ASP A 72 10.96 -25.60 8.91
N PRO A 73 11.94 -26.48 8.60
CA PRO A 73 12.07 -27.07 7.27
C PRO A 73 10.84 -27.87 6.81
N GLU A 74 10.16 -28.58 7.71
CA GLU A 74 8.98 -29.38 7.33
C GLU A 74 7.78 -28.49 7.00
N LYS A 75 7.61 -27.40 7.75
CA LYS A 75 6.51 -26.45 7.53
C LYS A 75 6.77 -25.55 6.33
N ALA A 76 8.01 -25.12 6.12
CA ALA A 76 8.42 -24.34 4.96
C ALA A 76 8.07 -25.08 3.65
N GLU A 77 8.30 -26.39 3.59
CA GLU A 77 7.95 -27.21 2.44
C GLU A 77 6.43 -27.20 2.16
N LEU A 78 5.62 -27.34 3.20
CA LEU A 78 4.15 -27.27 3.09
C LEU A 78 3.66 -25.92 2.59
N ILE A 79 4.27 -24.82 3.05
CA ILE A 79 3.94 -23.45 2.61
C ILE A 79 4.29 -23.27 1.14
N LEU A 80 5.49 -23.69 0.73
CA LEU A 80 5.96 -23.61 -0.65
C LEU A 80 5.07 -24.41 -1.61
N ARG A 81 4.69 -25.64 -1.23
CA ARG A 81 3.76 -26.46 -2.01
C ARG A 81 2.38 -25.82 -2.16
N LYS A 82 1.82 -25.23 -1.09
CA LYS A 82 0.54 -24.49 -1.18
C LYS A 82 0.60 -23.32 -2.16
N ARG A 83 1.78 -22.72 -2.38
CA ARG A 83 1.99 -21.64 -3.36
C ARG A 83 2.34 -22.13 -4.77
N GLY A 84 2.34 -23.44 -5.00
CA GLY A 84 2.59 -24.04 -6.31
C GLY A 84 4.05 -24.36 -6.60
N TYR A 85 4.94 -24.31 -5.60
CA TYR A 85 6.31 -24.76 -5.76
C TYR A 85 6.40 -26.28 -5.60
N GLY A 86 6.61 -26.99 -6.71
CA GLY A 86 6.80 -28.44 -6.77
C GLY A 86 5.50 -29.26 -6.70
N VAL A 87 5.55 -30.51 -7.15
CA VAL A 87 4.43 -31.48 -7.15
C VAL A 87 4.47 -32.34 -5.87
N PRO A 88 3.32 -32.76 -5.29
CA PRO A 88 3.28 -33.68 -4.15
C PRO A 88 4.21 -34.89 -4.36
N GLY A 89 5.21 -35.07 -3.50
CA GLY A 89 6.20 -36.15 -3.59
C GLY A 89 7.56 -35.78 -4.19
N GLU A 90 7.73 -34.57 -4.77
CA GLU A 90 9.04 -34.06 -5.20
C GLU A 90 9.82 -33.44 -4.03
N VAL A 91 11.14 -33.62 -3.99
CA VAL A 91 12.01 -32.99 -2.99
C VAL A 91 12.33 -31.56 -3.44
N LEU A 92 11.94 -30.56 -2.64
CA LEU A 92 12.33 -29.17 -2.86
C LEU A 92 13.81 -28.98 -2.44
N TYR A 93 14.70 -28.84 -3.43
CA TYR A 93 16.13 -28.65 -3.17
C TYR A 93 16.40 -27.28 -2.53
N ARG A 94 16.95 -27.30 -1.31
CA ARG A 94 17.48 -26.11 -0.63
C ARG A 94 18.94 -25.95 -1.03
N PHE A 95 19.27 -24.85 -1.70
CA PHE A 95 20.66 -24.47 -1.92
C PHE A 95 21.18 -23.74 -0.68
N GLU A 96 22.11 -24.34 0.04
CA GLU A 96 22.91 -23.61 1.02
C GLU A 96 23.87 -22.72 0.22
N VAL A 97 23.63 -21.42 0.24
CA VAL A 97 24.58 -20.45 -0.34
C VAL A 97 25.80 -20.48 0.58
N PRO A 98 26.98 -20.89 0.08
CA PRO A 98 28.17 -20.88 0.91
C PRO A 98 28.44 -19.45 1.37
N GLU A 99 28.88 -19.30 2.62
CA GLU A 99 29.34 -18.00 3.11
C GLU A 99 30.40 -17.46 2.14
N PRO A 100 30.37 -16.15 1.83
CA PRO A 100 31.33 -15.56 0.94
C PRO A 100 32.72 -15.70 1.56
N VAL A 101 33.48 -16.68 1.08
CA VAL A 101 34.89 -16.80 1.42
C VAL A 101 35.63 -15.67 0.72
N THR A 102 36.30 -14.82 1.49
CA THR A 102 37.23 -13.85 0.91
C THR A 102 38.34 -14.65 0.21
N PRO A 103 38.62 -14.39 -1.08
CA PRO A 103 39.69 -15.09 -1.77
C PRO A 103 40.99 -14.98 -0.97
N ILE A 104 41.73 -16.09 -0.87
CA ILE A 104 43.02 -16.15 -0.17
C ILE A 104 43.98 -15.09 -0.73
N GLU A 105 43.82 -14.73 -2.01
CA GLU A 105 44.57 -13.69 -2.71
C GLU A 105 44.42 -12.29 -2.08
N GLU A 106 43.29 -11.98 -1.43
CA GLU A 106 43.09 -10.70 -0.72
C GLU A 106 43.61 -10.74 0.73
N THR A 107 43.65 -11.92 1.36
CA THR A 107 44.14 -12.08 2.73
C THR A 107 45.65 -12.27 2.79
N ILE A 108 46.25 -12.88 1.77
CA ILE A 108 47.68 -12.92 1.56
C ILE A 108 48.08 -11.65 0.81
N LYS A 109 48.18 -10.52 1.54
CA LYS A 109 49.10 -9.44 1.15
C LYS A 109 50.53 -9.96 1.23
N SER A 110 50.91 -10.85 0.31
CA SER A 110 52.30 -11.15 0.05
C SER A 110 52.90 -9.84 -0.44
N GLU A 111 53.89 -9.30 0.28
CA GLU A 111 54.75 -8.27 -0.27
C GLU A 111 55.30 -8.80 -1.60
N ARG A 112 54.82 -8.23 -2.71
CA ARG A 112 55.33 -8.53 -4.03
C ARG A 112 56.80 -8.14 -4.02
N SER A 113 57.70 -9.10 -4.19
CA SER A 113 59.13 -8.80 -4.34
C SER A 113 59.32 -7.86 -5.53
N LYS A 114 59.80 -6.64 -5.27
CA LYS A 114 60.04 -5.63 -6.30
C LYS A 114 61.03 -6.17 -7.32
N SER A 115 60.78 -5.91 -8.60
CA SER A 115 61.75 -6.23 -9.66
C SER A 115 62.98 -5.33 -9.55
N LEU A 116 64.16 -5.78 -10.03
CA LEU A 116 65.39 -4.96 -10.08
C LEU A 116 65.16 -3.60 -10.77
N LEU A 117 64.27 -3.56 -11.76
CA LEU A 117 63.86 -2.32 -12.42
C LEU A 117 63.07 -1.39 -11.50
N GLU A 118 62.15 -1.93 -10.70
CA GLU A 118 61.39 -1.16 -9.70
C GLU A 118 62.32 -0.66 -8.59
N GLU A 119 63.32 -1.44 -8.20
CA GLU A 119 64.33 -1.04 -7.21
C GLU A 119 65.22 0.11 -7.70
N VAL A 120 65.64 0.07 -8.98
CA VAL A 120 66.38 1.18 -9.61
C VAL A 120 65.50 2.43 -9.73
N ILE A 121 64.23 2.28 -10.07
CA ILE A 121 63.28 3.40 -10.12
C ILE A 121 63.09 4.00 -8.72
N ASP A 122 62.91 3.18 -7.68
CA ASP A 122 62.78 3.65 -6.30
C ASP A 122 64.05 4.35 -5.81
N PHE A 123 65.23 3.91 -6.24
CA PHE A 123 66.49 4.60 -5.98
C PHE A 123 66.53 5.98 -6.65
N VAL A 124 66.16 6.09 -7.93
CA VAL A 124 66.12 7.37 -8.66
C VAL A 124 65.08 8.33 -8.08
N VAL A 125 63.94 7.81 -7.64
CA VAL A 125 62.82 8.59 -7.10
C VAL A 125 62.98 8.88 -5.59
N GLY A 126 64.00 8.31 -4.93
CA GLY A 126 64.34 8.57 -3.53
C GLY A 126 63.49 7.83 -2.50
N ARG A 127 62.85 6.71 -2.88
CA ARG A 127 62.01 5.85 -2.03
C ARG A 127 62.69 4.57 -1.55
N ALA A 128 64.00 4.43 -1.80
CA ALA A 128 64.80 3.31 -1.33
C ALA A 128 65.03 3.38 0.19
N GLY A 129 64.02 3.00 0.99
CA GLY A 129 64.12 3.02 2.45
C GLY A 129 62.80 2.93 3.23
N GLU A 130 61.65 2.89 2.56
CA GLU A 130 60.36 2.48 3.15
C GLU A 130 60.00 1.04 2.74
#